data_AF-A0A2V2S2D2-F1
#
_entry.id   AF-A0A2V2S2D2-F1
#
_cell.length_a   1.000
_cell.length_b   1.000
_cell.length_c   1.000
_cell.angle_alpha   90.00
_cell.angle_beta   90.00
_cell.angle_gamma   90.00
#
_symmetry.space_group_name_H-M   'P 1'
#
loop_
_entity.id
_entity.type
_entity.pdbx_description
1 polymer ?
#
loop_
_entity_poly.entity_id
_entity_poly.type
_entity_poly.pdbx_seq_one_letter_code
_entity_poly.pdbx_strand_id
1 'polypeptide(L)'
;MVILPIIAVASPLKGPHRVVNGQGVNLVPLFQWWTNHHGARPLTAWVHVTGTIVGTNGFNWVVQAHVEDTGRNKSEDEGKRPAVTGDQRIVLRNSPMTDRAEFERLVARDKELKSERGKTAHVESQAKSQAESSGGTYYGRRSRARAVAQAQAQETEREAVGELKELDKQIKDVETKLASYPTKDHYSVDCFALDTGKMQNGLPVFDHGMSWQ
;
A
#
# COMPACT_ATOMS: atom_id res chain seq x y z
N MET A 1 27.63 8.48 12.30
CA MET A 1 26.47 7.61 12.53
C MET A 1 25.55 7.80 11.33
N VAL A 2 25.64 6.91 10.33
CA VAL A 2 24.85 7.00 9.10
C VAL A 2 23.51 6.37 9.38
N ILE A 3 22.46 7.19 9.54
CA ILE A 3 21.09 6.71 9.57
C ILE A 3 20.76 6.36 8.12
N LEU A 4 20.92 5.09 7.75
CA LEU A 4 20.41 4.60 6.48
C LEU A 4 18.88 4.77 6.53
N PRO A 5 18.27 5.42 5.53
CA PRO A 5 16.82 5.47 5.45
C PRO A 5 16.31 4.03 5.46
N ILE A 6 15.31 3.74 6.28
CA ILE A 6 14.46 2.57 6.09
C ILE A 6 13.78 2.82 4.74
N ILE A 7 14.43 2.40 3.66
CA ILE A 7 13.78 2.27 2.37
C ILE A 7 12.68 1.28 2.67
N ALA A 8 11.44 1.75 2.70
CA ALA A 8 10.31 0.87 2.66
C ALA A 8 10.38 0.19 1.29
N VAL A 9 11.12 -0.91 1.25
CA VAL A 9 11.29 -1.71 0.04
C VAL A 9 9.93 -2.30 -0.19
N ALA A 10 9.20 -1.69 -1.13
CA ALA A 10 8.04 -2.31 -1.70
C ALA A 10 8.40 -3.75 -2.08
N SER A 11 7.61 -4.68 -1.57
CA SER A 11 8.05 -6.04 -1.42
C SER A 11 7.31 -6.92 -2.41
N PRO A 12 7.92 -7.30 -3.55
CA PRO A 12 7.36 -8.32 -4.44
C PRO A 12 7.25 -9.70 -3.75
N LEU A 13 7.65 -9.78 -2.48
CA LEU A 13 7.75 -10.98 -1.63
C LEU A 13 6.40 -11.38 -1.01
N LYS A 14 5.29 -11.10 -1.69
CA LYS A 14 3.94 -11.53 -1.26
C LYS A 14 3.54 -12.85 -1.94
N GLY A 15 2.90 -13.72 -1.17
CA GLY A 15 2.38 -15.01 -1.65
C GLY A 15 3.48 -15.93 -2.21
N PRO A 16 4.37 -16.49 -1.38
CA PRO A 16 5.48 -17.32 -1.84
C PRO A 16 5.03 -18.64 -2.46
N HIS A 17 3.83 -19.12 -2.16
CA HIS A 17 3.25 -20.33 -2.74
C HIS A 17 2.15 -19.97 -3.71
N ARG A 18 2.34 -20.34 -4.99
CA ARG A 18 1.42 -19.98 -6.07
C ARG A 18 1.03 -21.19 -6.89
N VAL A 19 -0.09 -21.10 -7.59
CA VAL A 19 -0.54 -22.11 -8.55
C VAL A 19 -0.58 -21.49 -9.94
N VAL A 20 0.15 -22.10 -10.87
CA VAL A 20 0.17 -21.71 -12.29
C VAL A 20 -0.18 -22.94 -13.14
N ASN A 21 -1.23 -22.84 -13.94
CA ASN A 21 -1.76 -23.96 -14.75
C ASN A 21 -1.98 -25.26 -13.94
N GLY A 22 -2.46 -25.14 -12.69
CA GLY A 22 -2.70 -26.28 -11.79
C GLY A 22 -1.46 -26.83 -11.08
N GLN A 23 -0.27 -26.27 -11.33
CA GLN A 23 0.97 -26.69 -10.67
C GLN A 23 1.35 -25.71 -9.56
N GLY A 24 1.65 -26.25 -8.38
CA GLY A 24 2.17 -25.49 -7.25
C GLY A 24 3.63 -25.08 -7.49
N VAL A 25 3.96 -23.82 -7.21
CA VAL A 25 5.29 -23.23 -7.33
C VAL A 25 5.66 -22.57 -6.02
N ASN A 26 6.86 -22.85 -5.53
CA ASN A 26 7.43 -22.23 -4.33
C ASN A 26 8.46 -21.15 -4.73
N LEU A 27 8.11 -19.89 -4.49
CA LEU A 27 8.94 -18.71 -4.75
C LEU A 27 9.88 -18.35 -3.59
N VAL A 28 9.85 -19.05 -2.45
CA VAL A 28 10.75 -18.77 -1.31
C VAL A 28 12.23 -18.65 -1.73
N PRO A 29 12.79 -19.55 -2.57
CA PRO A 29 14.18 -19.41 -3.01
C PRO A 29 14.43 -18.12 -3.80
N LEU A 30 13.46 -17.71 -4.63
CA LEU A 30 13.55 -16.45 -5.38
C LEU A 30 13.47 -15.24 -4.45
N PHE A 31 12.65 -15.29 -3.41
CA PHE A 31 12.53 -14.20 -2.43
C PHE A 31 13.80 -14.05 -1.58
N GLN A 32 14.40 -15.19 -1.20
CA GLN A 32 15.69 -15.21 -0.50
C GLN A 32 16.80 -14.67 -1.39
N TRP A 33 16.82 -15.04 -2.68
CA TRP A 33 17.75 -14.49 -3.65
C TRP A 33 17.54 -13.00 -3.85
N TRP A 34 16.29 -12.53 -4.02
CA TRP A 34 15.97 -11.12 -4.22
C TRP A 34 16.45 -10.23 -3.07
N THR A 35 16.30 -10.70 -1.83
CA THR A 35 16.73 -9.94 -0.65
C THR A 35 18.26 -9.78 -0.57
N ASN A 36 19.02 -10.78 -1.02
CA ASN A 36 20.48 -10.82 -0.81
C ASN A 36 21.30 -10.64 -2.09
N HIS A 37 20.68 -10.80 -3.26
CA HIS A 37 21.30 -10.91 -4.59
C HIS A 37 22.53 -11.81 -4.64
N HIS A 38 22.54 -12.87 -3.83
CA HIS A 38 23.70 -13.74 -3.68
C HIS A 38 23.52 -15.08 -4.39
N GLY A 39 24.53 -15.47 -5.19
CA GLY A 39 24.55 -16.73 -5.93
C GLY A 39 23.72 -16.72 -7.21
N ALA A 40 23.55 -17.90 -7.80
CA ALA A 40 22.76 -18.08 -9.01
C ALA A 40 21.26 -17.83 -8.72
N ARG A 41 20.62 -17.04 -9.58
CA ARG A 41 19.19 -16.73 -9.47
C ARG A 41 18.36 -18.01 -9.65
N PRO A 42 17.56 -18.43 -8.67
CA PRO A 42 16.60 -19.51 -8.87
C PRO A 42 15.40 -18.99 -9.68
N LEU A 43 14.66 -19.92 -10.30
CA LEU A 43 13.42 -19.60 -11.01
C LEU A 43 13.58 -18.48 -12.06
N THR A 44 14.56 -18.60 -12.96
CA THR A 44 14.90 -17.55 -13.95
C THR A 44 13.78 -17.16 -14.91
N ALA A 45 12.70 -17.95 -14.98
CA ALA A 45 11.49 -17.61 -15.74
C ALA A 45 10.56 -16.61 -15.01
N TRP A 46 10.75 -16.43 -13.70
CA TRP A 46 9.99 -15.50 -12.88
C TRP A 46 10.72 -14.16 -12.85
N VAL A 47 10.08 -13.16 -13.44
CA VAL A 47 10.61 -11.79 -13.56
C VAL A 47 9.94 -10.89 -12.55
N HIS A 48 10.67 -9.89 -12.06
CA HIS A 48 10.07 -8.80 -11.31
C HIS A 48 9.34 -7.85 -12.26
N VAL A 49 8.08 -7.55 -11.95
CA VAL A 49 7.20 -6.66 -12.71
C VAL A 49 6.78 -5.52 -11.80
N THR A 50 7.11 -4.30 -12.21
CA THR A 50 6.62 -3.08 -11.55
C THR A 50 5.87 -2.21 -12.55
N GLY A 51 4.84 -1.46 -12.14
CA GLY A 51 4.15 -0.59 -13.08
C GLY A 51 2.78 -0.11 -12.63
N THR A 52 2.05 0.50 -13.55
CA THR A 52 0.70 1.03 -13.32
C THR A 52 -0.33 0.33 -14.18
N ILE A 53 -1.52 0.10 -13.62
CA ILE A 53 -2.63 -0.51 -14.34
C ILE A 53 -3.20 0.55 -15.29
N VAL A 54 -3.09 0.33 -16.59
CA VAL A 54 -3.59 1.24 -17.64
C VAL A 54 -4.90 0.75 -18.27
N GLY A 55 -5.33 -0.46 -17.95
CA GLY A 55 -6.59 -1.01 -18.39
C GLY A 55 -6.81 -2.44 -17.91
N THR A 56 -7.93 -3.02 -18.33
CA THR A 56 -8.26 -4.43 -18.11
C THR A 56 -8.68 -5.06 -19.44
N ASN A 57 -8.36 -6.35 -19.62
CA ASN A 57 -8.80 -7.14 -20.77
C ASN A 57 -9.44 -8.42 -20.24
N GLY A 58 -10.75 -8.35 -19.98
CA GLY A 58 -11.46 -9.39 -19.22
C GLY A 58 -10.96 -9.46 -17.78
N PHE A 59 -10.46 -10.63 -17.37
CA PHE A 59 -9.93 -10.87 -16.01
C PHE A 59 -8.44 -10.53 -15.84
N ASN A 60 -7.77 -10.03 -16.88
CA ASN A 60 -6.35 -9.69 -16.84
C ASN A 60 -6.14 -8.18 -16.75
N TRP A 61 -5.09 -7.76 -16.05
CA TRP A 61 -4.67 -6.35 -16.08
C TRP A 61 -3.80 -6.09 -17.30
N VAL A 62 -4.00 -4.92 -17.90
CA VAL A 62 -3.03 -4.34 -18.85
C VAL A 62 -2.21 -3.35 -18.06
N VAL A 63 -0.89 -3.58 -17.98
CA VAL A 63 0.02 -2.83 -17.12
C VAL A 63 1.03 -2.12 -18.01
N GLN A 64 1.22 -0.82 -17.79
CA GLN A 64 2.42 -0.11 -18.25
C GLN A 64 3.51 -0.43 -17.25
N ALA A 65 4.37 -1.38 -17.61
CA ALA A 65 5.27 -2.05 -16.69
C ALA A 65 6.73 -1.92 -17.09
N HIS A 66 7.58 -1.82 -16.07
CA HIS A 66 8.97 -2.17 -16.15
C HIS A 66 9.12 -3.65 -15.82
N VAL A 67 9.69 -4.41 -16.76
CA VAL A 67 9.98 -5.85 -16.59
C VAL A 67 11.48 -6.04 -16.47
N GLU A 68 11.88 -6.72 -15.39
CA GLU A 68 13.27 -7.04 -15.12
C GLU A 68 13.92 -7.88 -16.23
N ASP A 69 15.14 -7.51 -16.62
CA ASP A 69 15.96 -8.30 -17.55
C ASP A 69 16.58 -9.51 -16.86
N THR A 70 16.20 -10.71 -17.31
CA THR A 70 16.76 -11.98 -16.83
C THR A 70 17.90 -12.50 -17.70
N GLY A 71 18.32 -11.76 -18.74
CA GLY A 71 19.37 -12.16 -19.67
C GLY A 71 19.00 -13.33 -20.60
N ARG A 72 17.76 -13.83 -20.49
CA ARG A 72 17.25 -14.99 -21.25
C ARG A 72 17.12 -14.71 -22.74
N ASN A 73 17.08 -13.44 -23.13
CA ASN A 73 16.93 -12.99 -24.51
C ASN A 73 18.26 -12.97 -25.30
N LYS A 74 19.40 -13.32 -24.68
CA LYS A 74 20.72 -13.36 -25.36
C LYS A 74 21.05 -14.68 -26.05
N SER A 75 20.09 -15.60 -26.20
CA SER A 75 20.28 -16.80 -27.01
C SER A 75 20.16 -16.43 -28.50
N GLU A 76 21.25 -16.63 -29.24
CA GLU A 76 21.53 -16.31 -30.66
C GLU A 76 20.53 -16.87 -31.71
N ASP A 77 19.37 -17.38 -31.31
CA ASP A 77 18.31 -17.84 -32.21
C ASP A 77 17.31 -16.69 -32.49
N GLU A 78 17.87 -15.49 -32.73
CA GLU A 78 17.18 -14.21 -32.89
C GLU A 78 16.56 -14.07 -34.28
N GLY A 79 15.24 -14.25 -34.35
CA GLY A 79 14.47 -13.81 -35.52
C GLY A 79 13.10 -13.22 -35.25
N LYS A 80 12.49 -13.38 -34.06
CA LYS A 80 11.06 -13.04 -33.88
C LYS A 80 10.61 -12.53 -32.52
N ARG A 81 11.48 -12.38 -31.51
CA ARG A 81 11.05 -11.84 -30.21
C ARG A 81 11.75 -10.52 -29.93
N PRO A 82 11.02 -9.38 -29.88
CA PRO A 82 11.61 -8.16 -29.37
C PRO A 82 12.06 -8.39 -27.92
N ALA A 83 13.27 -7.95 -27.58
CA ALA A 83 13.79 -8.02 -26.22
C ALA A 83 12.77 -7.38 -25.26
N VAL A 84 12.28 -8.17 -24.30
CA VAL A 84 11.18 -7.81 -23.39
C VAL A 84 11.74 -7.11 -22.15
N THR A 85 12.61 -6.13 -22.34
CA THR A 85 13.32 -5.43 -21.24
C THR A 85 13.02 -3.94 -21.30
N GLY A 86 12.58 -3.37 -20.17
CA GLY A 86 12.24 -1.95 -20.06
C GLY A 86 10.74 -1.67 -19.99
N ASP A 87 10.39 -0.39 -20.14
CA ASP A 87 9.03 0.12 -19.98
C ASP A 87 8.17 -0.25 -21.20
N GLN A 88 7.17 -1.11 -20.98
CA GLN A 88 6.30 -1.61 -22.04
C GLN A 88 4.90 -1.94 -21.51
N ARG A 89 3.96 -2.17 -22.42
CA ARG A 89 2.64 -2.68 -22.06
C ARG A 89 2.67 -4.19 -22.00
N ILE A 90 2.16 -4.75 -20.92
CA ILE A 90 2.05 -6.19 -20.73
C ILE A 90 0.63 -6.58 -20.34
N VAL A 91 0.30 -7.86 -20.50
CA VAL A 91 -0.90 -8.47 -19.92
C VAL A 91 -0.49 -9.29 -18.69
N LEU A 92 -1.01 -8.92 -17.52
CA LEU A 92 -0.79 -9.65 -16.27
C LEU A 92 -2.00 -10.54 -15.97
N ARG A 93 -1.80 -11.85 -16.06
CA ARG A 93 -2.79 -12.88 -15.68
C ARG A 93 -2.74 -13.15 -14.19
N ASN A 94 -3.89 -13.60 -13.65
CA ASN A 94 -4.06 -13.92 -12.24
C ASN A 94 -3.57 -12.78 -11.33
N SER A 95 -3.91 -11.55 -11.73
CA SER A 95 -3.44 -10.33 -11.06
C SER A 95 -3.71 -10.37 -9.55
N PRO A 96 -2.86 -9.75 -8.72
CA PRO A 96 -2.97 -9.78 -7.25
C PRO A 96 -4.14 -8.92 -6.74
N MET A 97 -5.38 -9.34 -7.05
CA MET A 97 -6.62 -8.62 -6.72
C MET A 97 -6.78 -8.39 -5.22
N THR A 98 -6.35 -9.34 -4.39
CA THR A 98 -6.40 -9.23 -2.92
C THR A 98 -5.50 -8.12 -2.41
N ASP A 99 -4.30 -7.98 -2.98
CA ASP A 99 -3.33 -6.94 -2.59
C ASP A 99 -3.83 -5.55 -2.97
N ARG A 100 -4.41 -5.41 -4.16
CA ARG A 100 -5.06 -4.16 -4.58
C ARG A 100 -6.26 -3.80 -3.69
N ALA A 101 -7.12 -4.78 -3.38
CA ALA A 101 -8.26 -4.55 -2.50
C ALA A 101 -7.82 -4.14 -1.08
N GLU A 102 -6.72 -4.71 -0.58
CA GLU A 102 -6.14 -4.30 0.70
C GLU A 102 -5.63 -2.85 0.65
N PHE A 103 -4.91 -2.47 -0.40
CA PHE A 103 -4.46 -1.09 -0.60
C PHE A 103 -5.63 -0.10 -0.61
N GLU A 104 -6.66 -0.38 -1.42
CA GLU A 104 -7.85 0.48 -1.53
C GLU A 104 -8.57 0.61 -0.17
N ARG A 105 -8.66 -0.48 0.60
CA ARG A 105 -9.21 -0.48 1.96
C ARG A 105 -8.38 0.39 2.90
N LEU A 106 -7.05 0.30 2.85
CA LEU A 106 -6.16 1.09 3.70
C LEU A 106 -6.28 2.59 3.38
N VAL A 107 -6.31 2.96 2.10
CA VAL A 107 -6.51 4.36 1.66
C VAL A 107 -7.86 4.89 2.14
N ALA A 108 -8.93 4.10 2.00
CA ALA A 108 -10.26 4.48 2.48
C ALA A 108 -10.27 4.71 4.01
N ARG A 109 -9.63 3.81 4.77
CA ARG A 109 -9.55 3.91 6.23
C ARG A 109 -8.72 5.10 6.69
N ASP A 110 -7.59 5.40 6.03
CA ASP A 110 -6.78 6.59 6.33
C ASP A 110 -7.60 7.88 6.17
N LYS A 111 -8.35 7.99 5.06
CA LYS A 111 -9.22 9.14 4.80
C LYS A 111 -10.33 9.28 5.84
N GLU A 112 -10.96 8.17 6.22
CA GLU A 112 -12.00 8.14 7.26
C GLU A 112 -11.45 8.62 8.61
N LEU A 113 -10.34 8.05 9.06
CA LEU A 113 -9.70 8.40 10.33
C LEU A 113 -9.25 9.87 10.36
N LYS A 114 -8.68 10.39 9.28
CA LYS A 114 -8.29 11.81 9.18
C LYS A 114 -9.50 12.74 9.24
N SER A 115 -10.63 12.33 8.66
CA SER A 115 -11.90 13.06 8.76
C SER A 115 -12.44 13.06 10.19
N GLU A 116 -12.46 11.91 10.86
CA GLU A 116 -12.87 11.78 12.27
C GLU A 116 -11.98 12.63 13.18
N ARG A 117 -10.67 12.52 13.02
CA ARG A 117 -9.69 13.33 13.75
C ARG A 117 -9.96 14.83 13.58
N GLY A 118 -10.26 15.28 12.36
CA GLY A 118 -10.61 16.67 12.10
C GLY A 118 -11.87 17.13 12.85
N LYS A 119 -12.89 16.26 12.95
CA LYS A 119 -14.11 16.53 13.72
C LYS A 119 -13.83 16.59 15.23
N THR A 120 -13.11 15.62 15.77
CA THR A 120 -12.76 15.58 17.21
C THR A 120 -11.87 16.76 17.60
N ALA A 121 -10.91 17.14 16.75
CA ALA A 121 -10.09 18.34 16.96
C ALA A 121 -10.93 19.63 16.98
N HIS A 122 -11.99 19.69 16.18
CA HIS A 122 -12.92 20.81 16.23
C HIS A 122 -13.68 20.86 17.56
N VAL A 123 -14.13 19.71 18.07
CA VAL A 123 -14.81 19.60 19.38
C VAL A 123 -13.87 20.03 20.51
N GLU A 124 -12.61 19.54 20.50
CA GLU A 124 -11.57 19.92 21.47
C GLU A 124 -11.34 21.43 21.48
N SER A 125 -11.16 22.05 20.31
CA SER A 125 -10.98 23.49 20.17
C SER A 125 -12.19 24.31 20.66
N GLN A 126 -13.41 23.85 20.37
CA GLN A 126 -14.63 24.49 20.87
C GLN A 126 -14.76 24.40 22.39
N ALA A 127 -14.54 23.22 22.96
CA ALA A 127 -14.60 22.98 24.40
C ALA A 127 -13.58 23.85 25.14
N LYS A 128 -12.35 23.92 24.64
CA LYS A 128 -11.30 24.79 25.18
C LYS A 128 -11.70 26.28 25.15
N SER A 129 -12.22 26.76 24.02
CA SER A 129 -12.67 28.15 23.87
C SER A 129 -13.83 28.50 24.83
N GLN A 130 -14.73 27.54 25.10
CA GLN A 130 -15.82 27.70 26.07
C GLN A 130 -15.31 27.75 27.52
N ALA A 131 -14.32 26.92 27.86
CA ALA A 131 -13.68 26.94 29.18
C ALA A 131 -12.96 28.28 29.44
N GLU A 132 -12.26 28.82 28.45
CA GLU A 132 -11.52 30.10 28.56
C GLU A 132 -12.44 31.32 28.64
N SER A 133 -13.48 31.39 27.82
CA SER A 133 -14.45 32.51 27.82
C SER A 133 -15.29 32.60 29.11
N SER A 134 -15.40 31.50 29.86
CA SER A 134 -16.10 31.46 31.15
C SER A 134 -15.30 32.09 32.31
N GLY A 135 -14.01 32.38 32.13
CA GLY A 135 -13.11 32.96 33.14
C GLY A 135 -13.21 34.48 33.34
N GLY A 136 -14.07 35.18 32.60
CA GLY A 136 -14.22 36.64 32.68
C GLY A 136 -14.82 37.14 34.01
N THR A 137 -14.12 38.08 34.65
CA THR A 137 -14.40 38.70 35.95
C THR A 137 -15.71 39.52 35.95
N TYR A 138 -16.85 38.87 36.16
CA TYR A 138 -18.13 39.54 36.41
C TYR A 138 -18.64 39.19 37.81
N TYR A 139 -18.62 40.17 38.71
CA TYR A 139 -19.09 40.07 40.09
C TYR A 139 -20.62 39.96 40.12
N GLY A 140 -21.16 38.77 40.39
CA GLY A 140 -22.58 38.60 40.72
C GLY A 140 -23.11 37.18 40.58
N ARG A 141 -23.68 36.63 41.67
CA ARG A 141 -24.68 35.55 41.90
C ARG A 141 -24.88 34.35 40.94
N ARG A 142 -24.22 34.26 39.78
CA ARG A 142 -24.29 33.17 38.77
C ARG A 142 -23.12 32.17 38.85
N SER A 143 -22.32 32.18 39.93
CA SER A 143 -21.04 31.44 39.96
C SER A 143 -21.19 29.92 39.86
N ARG A 144 -22.23 29.32 40.45
CA ARG A 144 -22.40 27.84 40.44
C ARG A 144 -22.71 27.28 39.06
N ALA A 145 -23.57 27.94 38.29
CA ALA A 145 -23.89 27.51 36.93
C ALA A 145 -22.69 27.63 35.99
N ARG A 146 -21.85 28.67 36.16
CA ARG A 146 -20.60 28.82 35.41
C ARG A 146 -19.57 27.76 35.76
N ALA A 147 -19.41 27.44 37.05
CA ALA A 147 -18.50 26.39 37.48
C ALA A 147 -18.88 25.01 36.90
N VAL A 148 -20.18 24.70 36.83
CA VAL A 148 -20.66 23.47 36.18
C VAL A 148 -20.37 23.46 34.69
N ALA A 149 -20.67 24.56 33.98
CA ALA A 149 -20.41 24.66 32.53
C ALA A 149 -18.90 24.56 32.21
N GLN A 150 -18.04 25.16 33.04
CA GLN A 150 -16.59 25.08 32.89
C GLN A 150 -16.08 23.66 33.15
N ALA A 151 -16.59 22.98 34.18
CA ALA A 151 -16.23 21.59 34.46
C ALA A 151 -16.65 20.65 33.31
N GLN A 152 -17.83 20.87 32.73
CA GLN A 152 -18.29 20.14 31.55
C GLN A 152 -17.39 20.37 30.33
N ALA A 153 -17.05 21.63 30.04
CA ALA A 153 -16.15 21.96 28.93
C ALA A 153 -14.76 21.31 29.11
N GLN A 154 -14.21 21.31 30.33
CA GLN A 154 -12.95 20.64 30.63
C GLN A 154 -13.02 19.12 30.49
N GLU A 155 -14.14 18.50 30.85
CA GLU A 155 -14.32 17.06 30.66
C GLU A 155 -14.39 16.71 29.17
N THR A 156 -15.19 17.46 28.39
CA THR A 156 -15.25 17.29 26.93
C THR A 156 -13.89 17.51 26.26
N GLU A 157 -13.10 18.49 26.72
CA GLU A 157 -11.72 18.68 26.25
C GLU A 157 -10.86 17.44 26.54
N ARG A 158 -10.91 16.90 27.76
CA ARG A 158 -10.14 15.71 28.15
C ARG A 158 -10.52 14.47 27.36
N GLU A 159 -11.81 14.24 27.18
CA GLU A 159 -12.34 13.14 26.37
C GLU A 159 -11.86 13.26 24.91
N ALA A 160 -12.02 14.45 24.31
CA ALA A 160 -11.58 14.70 22.94
C ALA A 160 -10.06 14.55 22.77
N VAL A 161 -9.25 15.00 23.73
CA VAL A 161 -7.80 14.77 23.73
C VAL A 161 -7.46 13.28 23.81
N GLY A 162 -8.21 12.50 24.60
CA GLY A 162 -8.07 11.05 24.67
C GLY A 162 -8.36 10.37 23.33
N GLU A 163 -9.49 10.72 22.72
CA GLU A 163 -9.88 10.22 21.40
C GLU A 163 -8.87 10.59 20.30
N LEU A 164 -8.38 11.83 20.30
CA LEU A 164 -7.37 12.28 19.34
C LEU A 164 -6.10 11.44 19.39
N LYS A 165 -5.63 11.07 20.59
CA LYS A 165 -4.44 10.21 20.74
C LYS A 165 -4.65 8.82 20.14
N GLU A 166 -5.84 8.25 20.31
CA GLU A 166 -6.16 6.94 19.74
C GLU A 166 -6.31 7.01 18.21
N LEU A 167 -6.96 8.06 17.70
CA LEU A 167 -7.05 8.32 16.27
C LEU A 167 -5.66 8.52 15.64
N ASP A 168 -4.79 9.29 16.28
CA ASP A 168 -3.40 9.50 15.84
C ASP A 168 -2.61 8.19 15.75
N LYS A 169 -2.80 7.29 16.73
CA LYS A 169 -2.20 5.97 16.72
C LYS A 169 -2.72 5.13 15.55
N GLN A 170 -4.04 5.09 15.33
CA GLN A 170 -4.63 4.33 14.23
C GLN A 170 -4.21 4.86 12.86
N ILE A 171 -4.13 6.18 12.68
CA ILE A 171 -3.62 6.81 11.46
C ILE A 171 -2.18 6.37 11.22
N LYS A 172 -1.32 6.45 12.25
CA LYS A 172 0.07 6.01 12.14
C LYS A 172 0.20 4.53 11.76
N ASP A 173 -0.64 3.67 12.32
CA ASP A 173 -0.63 2.23 11.99
C ASP A 173 -1.04 1.98 10.54
N VAL A 174 -2.06 2.68 10.04
CA VAL A 174 -2.49 2.60 8.63
C VAL A 174 -1.42 3.18 7.70
N GLU A 175 -0.85 4.33 8.01
CA GLU A 175 0.23 4.94 7.23
C GLU A 175 1.48 4.05 7.18
N THR A 176 1.78 3.33 8.26
CA THR A 176 2.87 2.34 8.30
C THR A 176 2.60 1.17 7.34
N LYS A 177 1.35 0.69 7.25
CA LYS A 177 0.97 -0.34 6.28
C LYS A 177 1.02 0.19 4.85
N LEU A 178 0.51 1.41 4.61
CA LEU A 178 0.57 2.06 3.30
C LEU A 178 2.02 2.31 2.85
N ALA A 179 2.94 2.55 3.78
CA ALA A 179 4.37 2.70 3.46
C ALA A 179 4.99 1.43 2.86
N SER A 180 4.37 0.25 3.02
CA SER A 180 4.84 -0.99 2.36
C SER A 180 4.55 -1.05 0.86
N TYR A 181 3.78 -0.09 0.32
CA TYR A 181 3.50 0.05 -1.10
C TYR A 181 4.43 1.09 -1.73
N PRO A 182 4.79 0.97 -3.03
CA PRO A 182 5.67 1.93 -3.70
C PRO A 182 5.12 3.36 -3.70
N THR A 183 3.81 3.50 -3.83
CA THR A 183 3.10 4.77 -3.96
C THR A 183 1.93 4.86 -2.99
N LYS A 184 1.72 6.04 -2.41
CA LYS A 184 0.60 6.29 -1.47
C LYS A 184 -0.70 6.69 -2.18
N ASP A 185 -0.60 7.29 -3.36
CA ASP A 185 -1.74 7.94 -4.03
C ASP A 185 -2.54 6.97 -4.92
N HIS A 186 -1.89 5.92 -5.40
CA HIS A 186 -2.49 4.93 -6.28
C HIS A 186 -1.82 3.58 -6.09
N TYR A 187 -2.51 2.52 -6.47
CA TYR A 187 -1.95 1.17 -6.47
C TYR A 187 -1.01 1.00 -7.67
N SER A 188 0.24 0.68 -7.39
CA SER A 188 1.22 0.24 -8.38
C SER A 188 1.42 -1.26 -8.28
N VAL A 189 1.48 -1.93 -9.43
CA VAL A 189 1.88 -3.34 -9.50
C VAL A 189 3.34 -3.43 -9.06
N ASP A 190 3.63 -4.33 -8.13
CA ASP A 190 4.97 -4.70 -7.70
C ASP A 190 4.95 -6.18 -7.29
N CYS A 191 5.31 -7.07 -8.23
CA CYS A 191 5.22 -8.49 -8.00
C CYS A 191 6.17 -9.29 -8.88
N PHE A 192 6.51 -10.51 -8.47
CA PHE A 192 7.04 -11.50 -9.39
C PHE A 192 5.94 -12.07 -10.28
N ALA A 193 6.24 -12.33 -11.54
CA ALA A 193 5.34 -13.02 -12.46
C ALA A 193 6.13 -13.94 -13.39
N LEU A 194 5.53 -15.07 -13.77
CA LEU A 194 6.10 -16.00 -14.73
C LEU A 194 6.01 -15.42 -16.13
N ASP A 195 7.16 -15.29 -16.81
CA ASP A 195 7.19 -15.10 -18.26
C ASP A 195 6.66 -16.36 -18.95
N THR A 196 5.49 -16.23 -19.57
CA THR A 196 4.84 -17.36 -20.25
C THR A 196 5.36 -17.59 -21.65
N GLY A 197 6.10 -16.64 -22.22
CA GLY A 197 6.50 -16.61 -23.63
C GLY A 197 5.32 -16.49 -24.61
N LYS A 198 4.11 -16.20 -24.13
CA LYS A 198 2.89 -16.03 -24.95
C LYS A 198 2.61 -14.56 -25.22
N MET A 199 1.91 -14.31 -26.32
CA MET A 199 1.37 -12.99 -26.67
C MET A 199 -0.16 -13.03 -26.63
N GLN A 200 -0.79 -11.95 -26.18
CA GLN A 200 -2.23 -11.74 -26.24
C GLN A 200 -2.50 -10.34 -26.77
N ASN A 201 -3.20 -10.24 -27.90
CA ASN A 201 -3.45 -8.98 -28.60
C ASN A 201 -2.16 -8.16 -28.87
N GLY A 202 -1.07 -8.85 -29.20
CA GLY A 202 0.24 -8.24 -29.47
C GLY A 202 1.03 -7.82 -28.21
N LEU A 203 0.53 -8.08 -27.01
CA LEU A 203 1.21 -7.78 -25.75
C LEU A 203 1.77 -9.05 -25.11
N PRO A 204 2.98 -9.02 -24.52
CA PRO A 204 3.54 -10.15 -23.79
C PRO A 204 2.71 -10.46 -22.54
N VAL A 205 2.54 -11.75 -22.28
CA VAL A 205 1.71 -12.25 -21.18
C VAL A 205 2.60 -12.76 -20.04
N PHE A 206 2.40 -12.17 -18.87
CA PHE A 206 3.00 -12.61 -17.62
C PHE A 206 1.92 -13.18 -16.71
N ASP A 207 2.25 -14.22 -15.96
CA ASP A 207 1.31 -14.87 -15.06
C ASP A 207 1.80 -14.73 -13.61
N HIS A 208 1.06 -13.94 -12.81
CA HIS A 208 1.36 -13.81 -11.38
C HIS A 208 1.17 -15.16 -10.65
N GLY A 209 0.31 -16.03 -11.17
CA GLY A 209 -0.18 -17.22 -10.47
C GLY A 209 -1.26 -16.89 -9.44
N MET A 210 -2.07 -17.89 -9.10
CA MET A 210 -3.04 -17.76 -8.02
C MET A 210 -2.35 -18.04 -6.69
N SER A 211 -2.46 -17.12 -5.73
CA SER A 211 -1.95 -17.35 -4.38
C SER A 211 -2.71 -18.51 -3.73
N TRP A 212 -1.97 -19.46 -3.15
CA TRP A 212 -2.57 -20.50 -2.32
C TRP A 212 -2.88 -19.88 -0.94
N GLN A 213 -4.16 -19.82 -0.57
CA GLN A 213 -4.60 -19.45 0.78
C GLN A 213 -4.79 -20.68 1.66
#